data_AF-A0A414E840-F1
#
_entry.id   AF-A0A414E840-F1
#
_cell.length_a   1.000
_cell.length_b   1.000
_cell.length_c   1.000
_cell.angle_alpha   90.00
_cell.angle_beta   90.00
_cell.angle_gamma   90.00
#
_symmetry.space_group_name_H-M   'P 1'
#
loop_
_entity.id
_entity.type
_entity.pdbx_description
1 polymer ?
#
loop_
_entity_poly.entity_id
_entity_poly.type
_entity_poly.pdbx_seq_one_letter_code
_entity_poly.pdbx_strand_id
1 'polypeptide(L)'
;MSTYIGFNLNSNRQIEHFQTIENRYGINSDGGKFLFGQAELALKGSYIPKEEVYLIPYQGAVQPGNIERFIKDMTHNGGLSCATHFPLRDIAFVYENTSPYGIHNVDSIQRMLQKAKDNPLLKKQLNAYRAFHQEKEKDIYNRVITAINTNQGVLMFNDTGRGIQCAQKYLQHIGDNFFSPVYRDADKLQIYYFSTSNINLIKEASKCSNMFEHGLKKIYLPQKAHFLDSNMIANYTPAVECSMAPSLECYNQLAEKLNLGKSQKNYNIGVLDRICKTGQIGNLEKDSRFNHQNSFVSLDERIRLSYVGKQDGTLLKNALERTIKDTAKRILQTDYAVRGYEPPKQEKKKSRSITM
;
A
#
# COMPACT_ATOMS: atom_id res chain seq x y z
N MET A 1 -27.02 14.32 12.15
CA MET A 1 -25.95 13.55 12.84
C MET A 1 -24.67 14.36 12.80
N SER A 2 -24.06 14.65 13.95
CA SER A 2 -22.78 15.38 13.98
C SER A 2 -21.65 14.47 13.50
N THR A 3 -20.96 14.87 12.43
CA THR A 3 -19.77 14.17 11.93
C THR A 3 -18.58 14.57 12.78
N TYR A 4 -17.71 13.62 13.09
CA TYR A 4 -16.44 13.89 13.75
C TYR A 4 -15.27 13.53 12.83
N ILE A 5 -14.15 14.21 13.00
CA ILE A 5 -12.88 13.84 12.38
C ILE A 5 -11.94 13.37 13.49
N GLY A 6 -11.37 12.20 13.30
CA GLY A 6 -10.20 11.74 14.04
C GLY A 6 -8.94 12.01 13.23
N PHE A 7 -7.90 12.57 13.84
CA PHE A 7 -6.63 12.81 13.14
C PHE A 7 -5.41 12.80 14.05
N ASN A 8 -4.24 12.59 13.45
CA ASN A 8 -2.94 12.53 14.12
C ASN A 8 -2.04 13.66 13.62
N LEU A 9 -1.42 14.37 14.55
CA LEU A 9 -0.37 15.33 14.26
C LEU A 9 0.96 14.84 14.82
N ASN A 10 2.01 14.90 14.01
CA ASN A 10 3.37 14.65 14.48
C ASN A 10 3.92 15.87 15.28
N SER A 11 5.14 15.74 15.77
CA SER A 11 5.84 16.78 16.53
C SER A 11 6.02 18.11 15.77
N ASN A 12 6.01 18.07 14.43
CA ASN A 12 6.07 19.23 13.55
C ASN A 12 4.68 19.75 13.14
N ARG A 13 3.61 19.30 13.80
CA ARG A 13 2.21 19.66 13.48
C ARG A 13 1.78 19.26 12.06
N GLN A 14 2.45 18.28 11.45
CA GLN A 14 2.03 17.75 10.16
C GLN A 14 1.06 16.59 10.35
N ILE A 15 0.14 16.45 9.40
CA ILE A 15 -0.92 15.44 9.44
C ILE A 15 -0.33 14.08 9.05
N GLU A 16 -0.35 13.11 9.97
CA GLU A 16 0.07 11.74 9.67
C GLU A 16 -1.11 10.89 9.17
N HIS A 17 -2.30 11.15 9.70
CA HIS A 17 -3.51 10.42 9.37
C HIS A 17 -4.75 11.23 9.72
N PHE A 18 -5.82 11.05 8.95
CA PHE A 18 -7.16 11.48 9.36
C PHE A 18 -8.22 10.54 8.81
N GLN A 19 -9.36 10.49 9.48
CA GLN A 19 -10.56 9.86 8.96
C GLN A 19 -11.82 10.47 9.56
N THR A 20 -12.91 10.30 8.84
CA THR A 20 -14.25 10.63 9.33
C THR A 20 -14.72 9.52 10.27
N ILE A 21 -15.27 9.92 11.40
CA ILE A 21 -15.84 9.03 12.39
C ILE A 21 -17.35 9.15 12.28
N GLU A 22 -17.97 8.09 11.79
CA GLU A 22 -19.42 7.98 11.78
C GLU A 22 -19.89 7.79 13.23
N ASN A 23 -20.50 8.82 13.78
CA ASN A 23 -20.96 8.88 15.16
C ASN A 23 -22.25 8.04 15.35
N ARG A 24 -22.17 6.72 15.14
CA ARG A 24 -23.30 5.79 15.16
C ARG A 24 -23.68 5.42 16.59
N TYR A 25 -22.69 5.25 17.47
CA TYR A 25 -22.85 4.81 18.86
C TYR A 25 -22.41 5.87 19.88
N GLY A 26 -22.24 7.12 19.44
CA GLY A 26 -21.70 8.20 20.26
C GLY A 26 -20.19 8.33 20.13
N ILE A 27 -19.70 9.58 20.22
CA ILE A 27 -18.28 9.92 20.07
C ILE A 27 -17.41 9.23 21.12
N ASN A 28 -17.96 8.92 22.29
CA ASN A 28 -17.27 8.14 23.30
C ASN A 28 -16.87 6.75 22.77
N SER A 29 -17.79 6.05 22.10
CA SER A 29 -17.54 4.70 21.55
C SER A 29 -16.73 4.76 20.26
N ASP A 30 -17.24 5.47 19.24
CA ASP A 30 -16.61 5.44 17.90
C ASP A 30 -15.32 6.26 17.85
N GLY A 31 -15.22 7.32 18.65
CA GLY A 31 -13.97 8.05 18.88
C GLY A 31 -12.94 7.20 19.64
N GLY A 32 -13.38 6.42 20.62
CA GLY A 32 -12.51 5.47 21.32
C GLY A 32 -11.90 4.43 20.38
N LYS A 33 -12.73 3.81 19.51
CA LYS A 33 -12.24 2.87 18.48
C LYS A 33 -11.18 3.50 17.58
N PHE A 34 -11.38 4.76 17.16
CA PHE A 34 -10.38 5.48 16.38
C PHE A 34 -9.06 5.63 17.16
N LEU A 35 -9.12 6.15 18.39
CA LEU A 35 -7.95 6.36 19.25
C LEU A 35 -7.16 5.05 19.45
N PHE A 36 -7.85 3.97 19.84
CA PHE A 36 -7.22 2.67 20.06
C PHE A 36 -6.68 2.05 18.77
N GLY A 37 -7.34 2.27 17.62
CA GLY A 37 -6.79 1.86 16.32
C GLY A 37 -5.47 2.57 15.97
N GLN A 38 -5.28 3.83 16.40
CA GLN A 38 -3.99 4.50 16.25
C GLN A 38 -2.92 3.89 17.14
N ALA A 39 -3.26 3.52 18.39
CA ALA A 39 -2.34 2.84 19.30
C ALA A 39 -1.94 1.45 18.78
N GLU A 40 -2.90 0.64 18.35
CA GLU A 40 -2.66 -0.68 17.77
C GLU A 40 -1.73 -0.60 16.55
N LEU A 41 -1.94 0.39 15.67
CA LEU A 41 -1.03 0.62 14.55
C LEU A 41 0.38 1.00 15.02
N ALA A 42 0.48 1.92 15.98
CA ALA A 42 1.77 2.41 16.47
C ALA A 42 2.61 1.31 17.13
N LEU A 43 1.96 0.39 17.86
CA LEU A 43 2.59 -0.75 18.53
C LEU A 43 3.20 -1.78 17.58
N LYS A 44 2.89 -1.73 16.27
CA LYS A 44 3.55 -2.57 15.25
C LYS A 44 4.97 -2.12 14.91
N GLY A 45 5.36 -0.91 15.33
CA GLY A 45 6.70 -0.37 15.10
C GLY A 45 7.69 -0.69 16.22
N SER A 46 8.96 -0.33 15.99
CA SER A 46 10.02 -0.44 17.01
C SER A 46 9.83 0.50 18.20
N TYR A 47 9.04 1.56 18.04
CA TYR A 47 8.71 2.56 19.05
C TYR A 47 7.44 3.32 18.66
N ILE A 48 6.85 4.02 19.63
CA ILE A 48 5.69 4.90 19.41
C ILE A 48 6.18 6.34 19.21
N PRO A 49 5.95 6.93 18.03
CA PRO A 49 6.38 8.30 17.74
C PRO A 49 5.66 9.33 18.62
N LYS A 50 6.28 10.49 18.79
CA LYS A 50 5.64 11.63 19.46
C LYS A 50 4.56 12.24 18.56
N GLU A 51 3.36 11.68 18.65
CA GLU A 51 2.16 12.18 17.98
C GLU A 51 1.07 12.57 18.99
N GLU A 52 0.24 13.53 18.61
CA GLU A 52 -1.01 13.89 19.29
C GLU A 52 -2.20 13.43 18.45
N VAL A 53 -3.17 12.78 19.10
CA VAL A 53 -4.38 12.25 18.43
C VAL A 53 -5.59 13.05 18.87
N TYR A 54 -6.34 13.58 17.91
CA TYR A 54 -7.43 14.51 18.11
C TYR A 54 -8.77 13.91 17.64
N LEU A 55 -9.83 14.29 18.34
CA LEU A 55 -11.23 14.12 17.95
C LEU A 55 -11.90 15.49 17.93
N ILE A 56 -12.47 15.87 16.79
CA ILE A 56 -13.11 17.19 16.65
C ILE A 56 -14.43 17.09 15.87
N PRO A 57 -15.48 17.84 16.25
CA PRO A 57 -16.68 17.95 15.43
C PRO A 57 -16.35 18.63 14.09
N TYR A 58 -17.02 18.17 13.03
CA TYR A 58 -16.85 18.71 11.69
C TYR A 58 -18.20 18.93 11.02
N GLN A 59 -18.36 20.15 10.51
CA GLN A 59 -19.53 20.58 9.76
C GLN A 59 -19.04 21.09 8.41
N GLY A 60 -18.87 20.17 7.46
CA GLY A 60 -18.38 20.47 6.13
C GLY A 60 -18.45 19.28 5.20
N ALA A 61 -18.08 19.50 3.94
CA ALA A 61 -18.05 18.43 2.95
C ALA A 61 -16.98 17.38 3.32
N VAL A 62 -17.36 16.11 3.25
CA VAL A 62 -16.55 14.96 3.71
C VAL A 62 -15.42 14.54 2.74
N GLN A 63 -15.12 15.39 1.76
CA GLN A 63 -14.04 15.12 0.81
C GLN A 63 -12.67 15.27 1.49
N PRO A 64 -11.69 14.40 1.21
CA PRO A 64 -10.38 14.42 1.86
C PRO A 64 -9.67 15.78 1.81
N GLY A 65 -9.72 16.49 0.68
CA GLY A 65 -9.09 17.81 0.55
C GLY A 65 -9.71 18.89 1.46
N ASN A 66 -11.02 18.83 1.70
CA ASN A 66 -11.70 19.78 2.59
C ASN A 66 -11.36 19.50 4.05
N ILE A 67 -11.29 18.22 4.43
CA ILE A 67 -10.88 17.79 5.77
C ILE A 67 -9.42 18.18 6.04
N GLU A 68 -8.53 17.93 5.10
CA GLU A 68 -7.11 18.28 5.23
C GLU A 68 -6.92 19.79 5.41
N ARG A 69 -7.64 20.60 4.61
CA ARG A 69 -7.65 22.06 4.75
C ARG A 69 -8.18 22.49 6.11
N PHE A 70 -9.31 21.94 6.54
CA PHE A 70 -9.89 22.23 7.85
C PHE A 70 -8.91 21.93 9.00
N ILE A 71 -8.23 20.78 8.98
CA ILE A 71 -7.24 20.43 10.01
C ILE A 71 -6.07 21.43 10.01
N LYS A 72 -5.58 21.82 8.83
CA LYS A 72 -4.51 22.82 8.70
C LYS A 72 -4.93 24.18 9.26
N ASP A 73 -6.12 24.65 8.92
CA ASP A 73 -6.67 25.92 9.39
C ASP A 73 -6.84 25.91 10.92
N MET A 74 -7.38 24.83 11.49
CA MET A 74 -7.53 24.67 12.95
C MET A 74 -6.18 24.62 13.67
N THR A 75 -5.18 23.99 13.06
CA THR A 75 -3.83 23.91 13.60
C THR A 75 -3.13 25.27 13.59
N HIS A 76 -3.30 26.06 12.51
CA HIS A 76 -2.69 27.38 12.37
C HIS A 76 -3.32 28.42 13.29
N ASN A 77 -4.64 28.41 13.41
CA ASN A 77 -5.40 29.43 14.15
C ASN A 77 -5.53 29.12 15.65
N GLY A 78 -4.87 28.08 16.16
CA GLY A 78 -4.97 27.67 17.57
C GLY A 78 -6.32 27.07 17.97
N GLY A 79 -7.17 26.70 17.01
CA GLY A 79 -8.51 26.14 17.24
C GLY A 79 -8.51 24.74 17.86
N LEU A 80 -7.35 24.11 18.03
CA LEU A 80 -7.23 22.77 18.64
C LEU A 80 -7.53 22.74 20.15
N SER A 81 -7.63 23.90 20.81
CA SER A 81 -7.89 24.00 22.26
C SER A 81 -9.25 23.42 22.68
N CYS A 82 -10.23 23.40 21.78
CA CYS A 82 -11.56 22.84 22.05
C CYS A 82 -11.68 21.36 21.65
N ALA A 83 -10.62 20.74 21.13
CA ALA A 83 -10.65 19.35 20.69
C ALA A 83 -10.32 18.38 21.83
N THR A 84 -11.00 17.24 21.86
CA THR A 84 -10.58 16.13 22.72
C THR A 84 -9.31 15.54 22.13
N HIS A 85 -8.22 15.50 22.90
CA HIS A 85 -6.95 14.95 22.41
C HIS A 85 -6.17 14.20 23.47
N PHE A 86 -5.34 13.26 23.02
CA PHE A 86 -4.42 12.51 23.86
C PHE A 86 -3.09 12.29 23.13
N PRO A 87 -1.96 12.26 23.85
CA PRO A 87 -0.69 11.78 23.29
C PRO A 87 -0.84 10.33 22.84
N LEU A 88 -0.31 9.98 21.67
CA LEU A 88 -0.39 8.61 21.13
C LEU A 88 0.20 7.56 22.09
N ARG A 89 1.30 7.91 22.77
CA ARG A 89 1.93 7.06 23.79
C ARG A 89 1.02 6.79 24.98
N ASP A 90 0.20 7.76 25.36
CA ASP A 90 -0.73 7.60 26.48
C ASP A 90 -1.88 6.67 26.10
N ILE A 91 -2.41 6.82 24.88
CA ILE A 91 -3.43 5.92 24.35
C ILE A 91 -2.89 4.48 24.28
N ALA A 92 -1.66 4.30 23.80
CA ALA A 92 -1.03 2.99 23.71
C ALA A 92 -0.74 2.37 25.09
N PHE A 93 -0.29 3.17 26.05
CA PHE A 93 -0.17 2.72 27.44
C PHE A 93 -1.51 2.22 27.97
N VAL A 94 -2.61 2.96 27.74
CA VAL A 94 -3.94 2.49 28.12
C VAL A 94 -4.33 1.22 27.38
N TYR A 95 -4.06 1.14 26.07
CA TYR A 95 -4.38 -0.02 25.24
C TYR A 95 -3.74 -1.30 25.78
N GLU A 96 -2.43 -1.27 26.07
CA GLU A 96 -1.69 -2.43 26.60
C GLU A 96 -2.11 -2.81 28.03
N ASN A 97 -2.66 -1.87 28.80
CA ASN A 97 -3.15 -2.11 30.16
C ASN A 97 -4.66 -2.36 30.24
N THR A 98 -5.36 -2.37 29.11
CA THR A 98 -6.78 -2.68 29.03
C THR A 98 -6.94 -4.13 28.60
N SER A 99 -7.86 -4.86 29.23
CA SER A 99 -8.20 -6.22 28.81
C SER A 99 -8.55 -6.27 27.32
N PRO A 100 -8.20 -7.33 26.57
CA PRO A 100 -8.65 -7.52 25.20
C PRO A 100 -10.18 -7.49 25.02
N TYR A 101 -10.92 -7.75 26.11
CA TYR A 101 -12.39 -7.67 26.15
C TYR A 101 -12.90 -6.36 26.78
N GLY A 102 -12.00 -5.41 27.04
CA GLY A 102 -12.30 -4.14 27.66
C GLY A 102 -13.07 -3.20 26.73
N ILE A 103 -13.76 -2.23 27.32
CA ILE A 103 -14.51 -1.22 26.56
C ILE A 103 -13.52 -0.20 25.99
N HIS A 104 -13.35 -0.21 24.67
CA HIS A 104 -12.52 0.73 23.92
C HIS A 104 -13.26 2.04 23.64
N ASN A 105 -13.45 2.86 24.68
CA ASN A 105 -14.11 4.17 24.59
C ASN A 105 -13.23 5.33 25.12
N VAL A 106 -13.58 6.58 24.80
CA VAL A 106 -12.84 7.78 25.23
C VAL A 106 -12.76 7.86 26.76
N ASP A 107 -13.86 7.57 27.47
CA ASP A 107 -13.90 7.63 28.94
C ASP A 107 -12.95 6.62 29.60
N SER A 108 -12.70 5.47 28.97
CA SER A 108 -11.74 4.48 29.49
C SER A 108 -10.32 5.05 29.52
N ILE A 109 -9.94 5.78 28.46
CA ILE A 109 -8.64 6.45 28.36
C ILE A 109 -8.56 7.54 29.43
N GLN A 110 -9.57 8.39 29.55
CA GLN A 110 -9.60 9.45 30.56
C GLN A 110 -9.54 8.91 31.99
N ARG A 111 -10.34 7.89 32.31
CA ARG A 111 -10.38 7.28 33.65
C ARG A 111 -9.04 6.64 34.01
N MET A 112 -8.42 5.92 33.09
CA MET A 112 -7.10 5.34 33.33
C MET A 112 -6.07 6.45 33.57
N LEU A 113 -6.00 7.44 32.67
CA LEU A 113 -5.01 8.51 32.79
C LEU A 113 -5.22 9.35 34.05
N GLN A 114 -6.48 9.52 34.49
CA GLN A 114 -6.79 10.15 35.77
C GLN A 114 -6.32 9.28 36.95
N LYS A 115 -6.61 7.98 36.94
CA LYS A 115 -6.08 7.03 37.93
C LYS A 115 -4.55 7.06 37.99
N ALA A 116 -3.87 7.25 36.87
CA ALA A 116 -2.42 7.39 36.80
C ALA A 116 -1.91 8.71 37.40
N LYS A 117 -2.72 9.77 37.44
CA LYS A 117 -2.36 10.99 38.18
C LYS A 117 -2.46 10.79 39.69
N ASP A 118 -3.49 10.07 40.13
CA ASP A 118 -3.84 9.91 41.53
C ASP A 118 -3.05 8.77 42.21
N ASN A 119 -2.53 7.81 41.44
CA ASN A 119 -1.73 6.69 41.95
C ASN A 119 -0.24 6.85 41.62
N PRO A 120 0.66 7.01 42.62
CA PRO A 120 2.09 7.22 42.39
C PRO A 120 2.79 6.09 41.61
N LEU A 121 2.39 4.83 41.83
CA LEU A 121 2.96 3.68 41.14
C LEU A 121 2.61 3.72 39.65
N LEU A 122 1.33 3.94 39.35
CA LEU A 122 0.83 4.00 37.97
C LEU A 122 1.37 5.25 37.24
N LYS A 123 1.53 6.37 37.94
CA LYS A 123 2.24 7.56 37.44
C LYS A 123 3.67 7.24 37.03
N LYS A 124 4.39 6.49 37.86
CA LYS A 124 5.77 6.05 37.59
C LYS A 124 5.82 5.15 36.36
N GLN A 125 4.88 4.20 36.23
CA GLN A 125 4.77 3.32 35.07
C GLN A 125 4.51 4.11 33.77
N LEU A 126 3.55 5.02 33.76
CA LEU A 126 3.25 5.85 32.59
C LEU A 126 4.45 6.73 32.19
N ASN A 127 5.15 7.32 33.17
CA ASN A 127 6.35 8.12 32.88
C ASN A 127 7.51 7.27 32.35
N ALA A 128 7.74 6.08 32.90
CA ALA A 128 8.72 5.14 32.38
C ALA A 128 8.39 4.71 30.94
N TYR A 129 7.11 4.46 30.66
CA TYR A 129 6.62 4.13 29.32
C TYR A 129 6.90 5.26 28.30
N ARG A 130 6.59 6.51 28.68
CA ARG A 130 6.88 7.68 27.84
C ARG A 130 8.38 7.85 27.60
N ALA A 131 9.20 7.68 28.64
CA ALA A 131 10.65 7.80 28.56
C ALA A 131 11.25 6.72 27.66
N PHE A 132 10.84 5.47 27.80
CA PHE A 132 11.26 4.36 26.94
C PHE A 132 11.06 4.68 25.45
N HIS A 133 9.84 5.08 25.07
CA HIS A 133 9.55 5.42 23.67
C HIS A 133 10.25 6.70 23.21
N GLN A 134 10.51 7.65 24.11
CA GLN A 134 11.26 8.87 23.79
C GLN A 134 12.76 8.58 23.57
N GLU A 135 13.36 7.71 24.37
CA GLU A 135 14.75 7.28 24.22
C GLU A 135 14.92 6.50 22.93
N LYS A 136 14.03 5.53 22.66
CA LYS A 136 13.97 4.85 21.37
C LYS A 136 13.76 5.80 20.21
N GLU A 137 12.93 6.83 20.37
CA GLU A 137 12.73 7.86 19.34
C GLU A 137 14.03 8.62 19.00
N LYS A 138 14.83 8.93 20.02
CA LYS A 138 16.10 9.68 19.89
C LYS A 138 17.29 8.82 19.50
N ASP A 139 17.19 7.50 19.64
CA ASP A 139 18.24 6.55 19.25
C ASP A 139 18.32 6.43 17.72
N ILE A 140 18.86 7.48 17.10
CA ILE A 140 19.03 7.55 15.64
C ILE A 140 20.11 6.60 15.12
N TYR A 141 20.96 6.05 15.99
CA TYR A 141 22.08 5.18 15.61
C TYR A 141 21.65 3.74 15.38
N ASN A 142 20.54 3.32 16.00
CA ASN A 142 19.99 1.96 15.87
C ASN A 142 18.68 1.93 15.06
N ARG A 143 18.53 2.86 14.10
CA ARG A 143 17.34 2.91 13.23
C ARG A 143 17.42 1.93 12.10
N VAL A 144 16.42 1.06 12.03
CA VAL A 144 16.24 0.16 10.91
C VAL A 144 15.45 0.89 9.82
N ILE A 145 16.00 0.90 8.61
CA ILE A 145 15.30 1.37 7.41
C ILE A 145 14.91 0.16 6.58
N THR A 146 13.66 0.16 6.11
CA THR A 146 13.22 -0.71 5.01
C THR A 146 13.39 0.06 3.71
N ALA A 147 14.25 -0.40 2.81
CA ALA A 147 14.39 0.18 1.48
C ALA A 147 13.88 -0.80 0.41
N ILE A 148 13.03 -0.31 -0.49
CA ILE A 148 12.43 -1.09 -1.57
C ILE A 148 12.93 -0.51 -2.89
N ASN A 149 13.67 -1.33 -3.65
CA ASN A 149 14.30 -0.96 -4.91
C ASN A 149 13.58 -1.60 -6.09
N THR A 150 13.32 -0.80 -7.11
CA THR A 150 12.77 -1.21 -8.42
C THR A 150 13.51 -0.47 -9.54
N ASN A 151 13.12 -0.68 -10.80
CA ASN A 151 13.62 0.12 -11.93
C ASN A 151 13.34 1.63 -11.81
N GLN A 152 12.41 2.05 -10.95
CA GLN A 152 12.13 3.47 -10.69
C GLN A 152 13.08 4.09 -9.68
N GLY A 153 13.91 3.29 -9.00
CA GLY A 153 14.77 3.70 -7.89
C GLY A 153 14.31 3.15 -6.54
N VAL A 154 14.76 3.81 -5.47
CA VAL A 154 14.60 3.34 -4.09
C VAL A 154 13.60 4.21 -3.32
N LEU A 155 12.65 3.57 -2.66
CA LEU A 155 11.83 4.21 -1.61
C LEU A 155 12.23 3.67 -0.24
N MET A 156 12.30 4.55 0.75
CA MET A 156 12.69 4.22 2.12
C MET A 156 11.52 4.43 3.09
N PHE A 157 11.43 3.55 4.07
CA PHE A 157 10.39 3.53 5.09
C PHE A 157 11.04 3.35 6.47
N ASN A 158 10.61 4.15 7.43
CA ASN A 158 11.09 4.06 8.81
C ASN A 158 10.46 2.86 9.55
N ASP A 159 11.00 2.57 10.73
CA ASP A 159 10.60 1.45 11.59
C ASP A 159 9.42 1.78 12.53
N THR A 160 8.69 2.88 12.27
CA THR A 160 7.43 3.15 12.97
C THR A 160 6.32 2.23 12.46
N GLY A 161 5.27 2.02 13.24
CA GLY A 161 4.11 1.25 12.80
C GLY A 161 3.48 1.78 11.50
N ARG A 162 3.49 3.12 11.30
CA ARG A 162 3.05 3.75 10.05
C ARG A 162 4.03 3.49 8.90
N GLY A 163 5.33 3.57 9.14
CA GLY A 163 6.36 3.30 8.13
C GLY A 163 6.25 1.87 7.60
N ILE A 164 6.10 0.90 8.51
CA ILE A 164 5.88 -0.51 8.16
C ILE A 164 4.58 -0.69 7.35
N GLN A 165 3.48 -0.05 7.78
CA GLN A 165 2.23 -0.07 7.02
C GLN A 165 2.41 0.54 5.61
N CYS A 166 3.11 1.66 5.49
CA CYS A 166 3.40 2.30 4.21
C CYS A 166 4.22 1.37 3.30
N ALA A 167 5.24 0.72 3.83
CA ALA A 167 6.03 -0.26 3.08
C ALA A 167 5.16 -1.41 2.55
N GLN A 168 4.29 -1.99 3.40
CA GLN A 168 3.36 -3.04 3.00
C GLN A 168 2.37 -2.56 1.92
N LYS A 169 1.82 -1.35 2.05
CA LYS A 169 0.92 -0.76 1.05
C LYS A 169 1.62 -0.50 -0.27
N TYR A 170 2.88 -0.09 -0.25
CA TYR A 170 3.67 0.06 -1.45
C TYR A 170 3.97 -1.29 -2.12
N LEU A 171 4.35 -2.31 -1.37
CA LEU A 171 4.53 -3.67 -1.91
C LEU A 171 3.24 -4.22 -2.52
N GLN A 172 2.09 -4.01 -1.87
CA GLN A 172 0.80 -4.36 -2.44
C GLN A 172 0.53 -3.59 -3.74
N HIS A 173 0.86 -2.29 -3.81
CA HIS A 173 0.74 -1.51 -5.03
C HIS A 173 1.61 -2.07 -6.17
N ILE A 174 2.85 -2.50 -5.87
CA ILE A 174 3.70 -3.18 -6.86
C ILE A 174 3.03 -4.49 -7.32
N GLY A 175 2.54 -5.31 -6.38
CA GLY A 175 1.83 -6.55 -6.67
C GLY A 175 0.61 -6.33 -7.56
N ASP A 176 -0.27 -5.39 -7.20
CA ASP A 176 -1.48 -5.05 -7.96
C ASP A 176 -1.19 -4.54 -9.37
N ASN A 177 0.00 -3.95 -9.56
CA ASN A 177 0.46 -3.39 -10.82
C ASN A 177 1.61 -4.20 -11.45
N PHE A 178 1.80 -5.47 -11.06
CA PHE A 178 2.93 -6.30 -11.50
C PHE A 178 3.10 -6.36 -13.02
N PHE A 179 2.00 -6.33 -13.77
CA PHE A 179 1.99 -6.37 -15.23
C PHE A 179 1.97 -4.97 -15.88
N SER A 180 2.07 -3.89 -15.12
CA SER A 180 2.02 -2.50 -15.61
C SER A 180 3.26 -2.12 -16.43
N PRO A 181 3.13 -1.30 -17.49
CA PRO A 181 4.24 -0.70 -18.25
C PRO A 181 5.27 0.04 -17.39
N VAL A 182 4.89 0.53 -16.21
CA VAL A 182 5.81 1.20 -15.27
C VAL A 182 7.00 0.30 -14.88
N TYR A 183 6.80 -1.02 -14.87
CA TYR A 183 7.83 -2.00 -14.56
C TYR A 183 8.42 -2.67 -15.81
N ARG A 184 8.28 -2.10 -17.02
CA ARG A 184 8.76 -2.74 -18.26
C ARG A 184 10.23 -3.16 -18.17
N ASP A 185 11.07 -2.31 -17.60
CA ASP A 185 12.51 -2.50 -17.49
C ASP A 185 12.93 -3.01 -16.09
N ALA A 186 11.98 -3.55 -15.32
CA ALA A 186 12.26 -4.13 -14.01
C ALA A 186 12.63 -5.61 -14.14
N ASP A 187 13.90 -5.92 -13.91
CA ASP A 187 14.37 -7.30 -13.80
C ASP A 187 14.02 -7.90 -12.43
N LYS A 188 14.18 -7.11 -11.37
CA LYS A 188 14.07 -7.56 -9.98
C LYS A 188 13.40 -6.51 -9.09
N LEU A 189 12.68 -6.99 -8.08
CA LEU A 189 12.28 -6.25 -6.90
C LEU A 189 13.20 -6.67 -5.77
N GLN A 190 13.83 -5.71 -5.09
CA GLN A 190 14.73 -5.98 -3.99
C GLN A 190 14.31 -5.21 -2.74
N ILE A 191 14.35 -5.87 -1.59
CA ILE A 191 14.03 -5.29 -0.28
C ILE A 191 15.25 -5.44 0.62
N TYR A 192 15.62 -4.34 1.24
CA TYR A 192 16.77 -4.22 2.12
C TYR A 192 16.30 -3.81 3.51
N TYR A 193 16.91 -4.42 4.53
CA TYR A 193 16.78 -4.02 5.91
C TYR A 193 18.17 -3.72 6.44
N PHE A 194 18.41 -2.49 6.86
CA PHE A 194 19.71 -2.11 7.39
C PHE A 194 19.56 -1.08 8.50
N SER A 195 20.48 -1.14 9.45
CA SER A 195 20.65 -0.08 10.44
C SER A 195 21.53 1.02 9.85
N THR A 196 21.20 2.27 10.12
CA THR A 196 22.02 3.40 9.69
C THR A 196 22.01 4.52 10.73
N SER A 197 23.14 5.20 10.84
CA SER A 197 23.28 6.46 11.58
C SER A 197 23.22 7.69 10.66
N ASN A 198 23.02 7.48 9.34
CA ASN A 198 22.94 8.56 8.37
C ASN A 198 21.63 9.33 8.55
N ILE A 199 21.73 10.51 9.15
CA ILE A 199 20.60 11.40 9.45
C ILE A 199 19.79 11.74 8.19
N ASN A 200 20.41 11.84 7.02
CA ASN A 200 19.70 12.16 5.78
C ASN A 200 18.81 11.00 5.35
N LEU A 201 19.30 9.75 5.41
CA LEU A 201 18.48 8.57 5.09
C LEU A 201 17.32 8.41 6.07
N ILE A 202 17.57 8.64 7.36
CA ILE A 202 16.53 8.59 8.40
C ILE A 202 15.46 9.65 8.13
N LYS A 203 15.86 10.88 7.78
CA LYS A 203 14.94 11.96 7.42
C LYS A 203 14.13 11.62 6.17
N GLU A 204 14.75 11.07 5.12
CA GLU A 204 14.01 10.64 3.93
C GLU A 204 13.02 9.52 4.24
N ALA A 205 13.44 8.48 4.98
CA ALA A 205 12.56 7.39 5.39
C ALA A 205 11.38 7.88 6.26
N SER A 206 11.57 8.94 7.04
CA SER A 206 10.50 9.54 7.86
C SER A 206 9.43 10.28 7.04
N LYS A 207 9.72 10.66 5.80
CA LYS A 207 8.75 11.33 4.91
C LYS A 207 7.81 10.35 4.21
N CYS A 208 7.95 9.05 4.44
CA CYS A 208 7.26 8.03 3.64
C CYS A 208 5.74 8.19 3.65
N SER A 209 5.14 8.68 4.75
CA SER A 209 3.71 8.90 4.88
C SER A 209 3.15 9.91 3.88
N ASN A 210 3.96 10.87 3.41
CA ASN A 210 3.57 11.88 2.43
C ASN A 210 3.28 11.30 1.04
N MET A 211 3.78 10.11 0.75
CA MET A 211 3.55 9.41 -0.52
C MET A 211 2.21 8.67 -0.55
N PHE A 212 1.40 8.76 0.51
CA PHE A 212 0.14 8.07 0.65
C PHE A 212 -1.00 9.05 0.96
N GLU A 213 -2.22 8.62 0.70
CA GLU A 213 -3.38 9.30 1.24
C GLU A 213 -3.36 9.27 2.77
N HIS A 214 -3.83 10.34 3.41
CA HIS A 214 -3.93 10.38 4.87
C HIS A 214 -5.09 9.53 5.43
N GLY A 215 -6.00 9.03 4.58
CA GLY A 215 -7.16 8.22 4.96
C GLY A 215 -6.85 6.78 5.41
N LEU A 216 -7.90 6.03 5.76
CA LEU A 216 -7.81 4.65 6.27
C LEU A 216 -7.14 3.67 5.29
N LYS A 217 -7.44 3.80 3.99
CA LYS A 217 -6.94 2.86 2.97
C LYS A 217 -5.42 2.98 2.76
N LYS A 218 -4.82 4.14 3.10
CA LYS A 218 -3.41 4.47 2.86
C LYS A 218 -3.00 4.08 1.44
N ILE A 219 -3.70 4.61 0.45
CA ILE A 219 -3.42 4.34 -0.96
C ILE A 219 -2.13 5.05 -1.34
N TYR A 220 -1.22 4.34 -2.00
CA TYR A 220 0.02 4.91 -2.52
C TYR A 220 -0.26 5.86 -3.69
N LEU A 221 0.39 7.02 -3.70
CA LEU A 221 0.24 8.09 -4.67
C LEU A 221 1.57 8.27 -5.43
N PRO A 222 1.74 7.63 -6.60
CA PRO A 222 3.00 7.67 -7.36
C PRO A 222 3.50 9.10 -7.64
N GLN A 223 2.60 10.05 -7.89
CA GLN A 223 2.94 11.45 -8.16
C GLN A 223 3.56 12.20 -6.97
N LYS A 224 3.43 11.67 -5.74
CA LYS A 224 4.05 12.23 -4.53
C LYS A 224 5.33 11.50 -4.13
N ALA A 225 5.70 10.42 -4.84
CA ALA A 225 6.87 9.63 -4.51
C ALA A 225 8.15 10.31 -5.00
N HIS A 226 9.16 10.30 -4.14
CA HIS A 226 10.50 10.74 -4.48
C HIS A 226 11.44 9.54 -4.45
N PHE A 227 11.78 9.03 -5.63
CA PHE A 227 12.69 7.90 -5.76
C PHE A 227 14.14 8.35 -5.61
N LEU A 228 14.86 7.67 -4.72
CA LEU A 228 16.29 7.86 -4.53
C LEU A 228 17.09 6.98 -5.50
N ASP A 229 18.32 7.39 -5.77
CA ASP A 229 19.25 6.64 -6.60
C ASP A 229 19.64 5.29 -5.93
N SER A 230 19.68 4.21 -6.70
CA SER A 230 20.03 2.87 -6.21
C SER A 230 21.45 2.77 -5.64
N ASN A 231 22.35 3.70 -6.00
CA ASN A 231 23.68 3.80 -5.39
C ASN A 231 23.63 4.06 -3.87
N MET A 232 22.53 4.63 -3.36
CA MET A 232 22.32 4.86 -1.93
C MET A 232 22.31 3.56 -1.12
N ILE A 233 22.03 2.43 -1.77
CA ILE A 233 21.97 1.12 -1.13
C ILE A 233 23.00 0.13 -1.68
N ALA A 234 23.96 0.58 -2.50
CA ALA A 234 24.94 -0.29 -3.18
C ALA A 234 25.80 -1.13 -2.22
N ASN A 235 26.02 -0.64 -1.00
CA ASN A 235 26.82 -1.33 0.01
C ASN A 235 26.02 -2.30 0.89
N TYR A 236 24.70 -2.42 0.67
CA TYR A 236 23.85 -3.33 1.41
C TYR A 236 23.47 -4.54 0.57
N THR A 237 23.32 -5.70 1.22
CA THR A 237 22.84 -6.92 0.56
C THR A 237 21.31 -6.97 0.67
N PRO A 238 20.58 -7.29 -0.42
CA PRO A 238 19.13 -7.43 -0.35
C PRO A 238 18.76 -8.63 0.53
N ALA A 239 17.83 -8.41 1.46
CA ALA A 239 17.27 -9.47 2.30
C ALA A 239 16.21 -10.28 1.54
N VAL A 240 15.50 -9.62 0.62
CA VAL A 240 14.53 -10.26 -0.27
C VAL A 240 14.79 -9.82 -1.69
N GLU A 241 14.80 -10.78 -2.60
CA GLU A 241 14.81 -10.56 -4.03
C GLU A 241 13.69 -11.37 -4.69
N CYS A 242 12.95 -10.73 -5.59
CA CYS A 242 11.90 -11.33 -6.41
C CYS A 242 12.14 -11.00 -7.88
N SER A 243 12.00 -11.99 -8.76
CA SER A 243 11.99 -11.73 -10.21
C SER A 243 10.77 -10.89 -10.58
N MET A 244 11.01 -9.87 -11.39
CA MET A 244 9.96 -9.02 -11.96
C MET A 244 9.67 -9.38 -13.42
N ALA A 245 10.07 -10.56 -13.89
CA ALA A 245 9.66 -11.03 -15.22
C ALA A 245 8.12 -11.10 -15.31
N PRO A 246 7.48 -10.62 -16.40
CA PRO A 246 6.03 -10.53 -16.52
C PRO A 246 5.39 -11.90 -16.81
N SER A 247 5.39 -12.79 -15.82
CA SER A 247 4.76 -14.11 -15.87
C SER A 247 3.87 -14.35 -14.66
N LEU A 248 2.87 -15.23 -14.82
CA LEU A 248 1.99 -15.63 -13.71
C LEU A 248 2.76 -16.29 -12.57
N GLU A 249 3.81 -17.05 -12.91
CA GLU A 249 4.66 -17.74 -11.94
C GLU A 249 5.43 -16.74 -11.07
N CYS A 250 6.13 -15.78 -11.68
CA CYS A 250 6.88 -14.76 -10.94
C CYS A 250 5.94 -13.89 -10.08
N TYR A 251 4.75 -13.56 -10.59
CA TYR A 251 3.74 -12.87 -9.81
C TYR A 251 3.29 -13.68 -8.58
N ASN A 252 2.98 -14.97 -8.74
CA ASN A 252 2.57 -15.82 -7.63
C ASN A 252 3.68 -15.98 -6.59
N GLN A 253 4.92 -16.21 -7.03
CA GLN A 253 6.09 -16.29 -6.15
C GLN A 253 6.28 -14.99 -5.35
N LEU A 254 6.15 -13.83 -6.02
CA LEU A 254 6.23 -12.53 -5.35
C LEU A 254 5.10 -12.36 -4.32
N ALA A 255 3.86 -12.65 -4.70
CA ALA A 255 2.71 -12.51 -3.83
C ALA A 255 2.80 -13.43 -2.61
N GLU A 256 3.27 -14.67 -2.78
CA GLU A 256 3.43 -15.62 -1.67
C GLU A 256 4.59 -15.22 -0.76
N LYS A 257 5.76 -14.89 -1.33
CA LYS A 257 6.96 -14.53 -0.57
C LYS A 257 6.76 -13.26 0.26
N LEU A 258 5.96 -12.32 -0.23
CA LEU A 258 5.68 -11.05 0.44
C LEU A 258 4.32 -11.00 1.15
N ASN A 259 3.59 -12.13 1.17
CA ASN A 259 2.25 -12.26 1.73
C ASN A 259 1.27 -11.17 1.24
N LEU A 260 1.23 -10.95 -0.07
CA LEU A 260 0.36 -9.97 -0.72
C LEU A 260 -1.00 -10.57 -1.10
N GLY A 261 -2.02 -9.73 -1.14
CA GLY A 261 -3.32 -10.09 -1.70
C GLY A 261 -3.21 -10.40 -3.19
N LYS A 262 -3.78 -11.53 -3.63
CA LYS A 262 -3.81 -11.92 -5.04
C LYS A 262 -4.94 -11.21 -5.78
N SER A 263 -4.59 -10.46 -6.82
CA SER A 263 -5.51 -9.78 -7.73
C SER A 263 -6.05 -10.70 -8.83
N GLN A 264 -7.39 -10.71 -9.00
CA GLN A 264 -8.08 -11.38 -10.10
C GLN A 264 -7.64 -10.85 -11.48
N LYS A 265 -7.35 -9.55 -11.57
CA LYS A 265 -6.83 -8.91 -12.80
C LYS A 265 -5.50 -9.53 -13.21
N ASN A 266 -4.55 -9.67 -12.28
CA ASN A 266 -3.23 -10.22 -12.56
C ASN A 266 -3.29 -11.70 -12.90
N TYR A 267 -4.21 -12.45 -12.27
CA TYR A 267 -4.47 -13.83 -12.65
C TYR A 267 -4.90 -13.93 -14.12
N ASN A 268 -5.90 -13.14 -14.53
CA ASN A 268 -6.37 -13.10 -15.92
C ASN A 268 -5.25 -12.73 -16.90
N ILE A 269 -4.46 -11.69 -16.59
CA ILE A 269 -3.33 -11.27 -17.43
C ILE A 269 -2.29 -12.39 -17.56
N GLY A 270 -1.91 -13.04 -16.45
CA GLY A 270 -0.93 -14.10 -16.47
C GLY A 270 -1.37 -15.34 -17.25
N VAL A 271 -2.66 -15.70 -17.20
CA VAL A 271 -3.23 -16.78 -18.02
C VAL A 271 -3.21 -16.40 -19.51
N LEU A 272 -3.62 -15.17 -19.85
CA LEU A 272 -3.60 -14.67 -21.22
C LEU A 272 -2.17 -14.59 -21.79
N ASP A 273 -1.19 -14.15 -21.00
CA ASP A 273 0.22 -14.12 -21.40
C ASP A 273 0.74 -15.52 -21.73
N ARG A 274 0.42 -16.51 -20.89
CA ARG A 274 0.72 -17.92 -21.16
C ARG A 274 0.11 -18.38 -22.47
N ILE A 275 -1.19 -18.14 -22.69
CA ILE A 275 -1.88 -18.51 -23.93
C ILE A 275 -1.22 -17.83 -25.14
N CYS A 276 -0.88 -16.54 -25.03
CA CYS A 276 -0.28 -15.78 -26.11
C CYS A 276 1.11 -16.33 -26.51
N LYS A 277 1.91 -16.76 -25.54
CA LYS A 277 3.24 -17.35 -25.78
C LYS A 277 3.16 -18.78 -26.33
N THR A 278 2.34 -19.63 -25.73
CA THR A 278 2.32 -21.07 -26.06
C THR A 278 1.32 -21.44 -27.14
N GLY A 279 0.22 -20.68 -27.30
CA GLY A 279 -0.92 -21.05 -28.15
C GLY A 279 -1.82 -22.11 -27.51
N GLN A 280 -1.56 -22.49 -26.25
CA GLN A 280 -2.26 -23.57 -25.57
C GLN A 280 -3.25 -23.03 -24.54
N ILE A 281 -4.53 -23.38 -24.73
CA ILE A 281 -5.63 -23.05 -23.83
C ILE A 281 -5.47 -23.88 -22.54
N GLY A 282 -5.28 -25.19 -22.66
CA GLY A 282 -5.25 -26.12 -21.53
C GLY A 282 -6.65 -26.38 -20.96
N ASN A 283 -6.76 -26.88 -19.74
CA ASN A 283 -8.06 -27.21 -19.10
C ASN A 283 -8.79 -25.97 -18.55
N LEU A 284 -8.87 -24.88 -19.34
CA LEU A 284 -9.50 -23.63 -18.90
C LEU A 284 -11.01 -23.75 -18.70
N GLU A 285 -11.69 -24.71 -19.34
CA GLU A 285 -13.12 -25.00 -19.12
C GLU A 285 -13.47 -25.24 -17.64
N LYS A 286 -12.51 -25.72 -16.84
CA LYS A 286 -12.69 -26.02 -15.42
C LYS A 286 -12.20 -24.92 -14.47
N ASP A 287 -11.53 -23.89 -14.99
CA ASP A 287 -10.94 -22.83 -14.17
C ASP A 287 -11.86 -21.61 -14.05
N SER A 288 -12.88 -21.72 -13.19
CA SER A 288 -13.90 -20.69 -12.97
C SER A 288 -13.36 -19.31 -12.56
N ARG A 289 -12.07 -19.21 -12.23
CA ARG A 289 -11.39 -17.95 -11.92
C ARG A 289 -10.98 -17.19 -13.16
N PHE A 290 -10.93 -17.81 -14.35
CA PHE A 290 -10.50 -17.13 -15.57
C PHE A 290 -11.68 -16.46 -16.27
N ASN A 291 -11.75 -15.12 -16.24
CA ASN A 291 -12.92 -14.40 -16.74
C ASN A 291 -13.09 -14.46 -18.27
N HIS A 292 -12.03 -14.82 -19.01
CA HIS A 292 -12.01 -14.76 -20.47
C HIS A 292 -12.25 -16.13 -21.14
N GLN A 293 -12.68 -17.14 -20.38
CA GLN A 293 -12.96 -18.50 -20.88
C GLN A 293 -13.76 -18.50 -22.20
N ASN A 294 -14.87 -17.77 -22.24
CA ASN A 294 -15.78 -17.73 -23.40
C ASN A 294 -15.12 -17.27 -24.70
N SER A 295 -14.01 -16.52 -24.63
CA SER A 295 -13.25 -16.11 -25.81
C SER A 295 -12.46 -17.27 -26.45
N PHE A 296 -12.31 -18.39 -25.74
CA PHE A 296 -11.46 -19.52 -26.14
C PHE A 296 -12.22 -20.85 -26.31
N VAL A 297 -13.41 -21.01 -25.72
CA VAL A 297 -14.18 -22.28 -25.76
C VAL A 297 -14.37 -22.81 -27.18
N SER A 298 -14.87 -21.99 -28.11
CA SER A 298 -15.12 -22.42 -29.49
C SER A 298 -13.84 -22.75 -30.27
N LEU A 299 -12.71 -22.13 -29.90
CA LEU A 299 -11.41 -22.42 -30.50
C LEU A 299 -10.85 -23.75 -29.95
N ASP A 300 -11.03 -24.02 -28.65
CA ASP A 300 -10.63 -25.29 -28.01
C ASP A 300 -11.43 -26.47 -28.58
N GLU A 301 -12.75 -26.34 -28.69
CA GLU A 301 -13.63 -27.35 -29.29
C GLU A 301 -13.19 -27.70 -30.71
N ARG A 302 -12.88 -26.69 -31.54
CA ARG A 302 -12.39 -26.90 -32.92
C ARG A 302 -11.08 -27.67 -32.96
N ILE A 303 -10.15 -27.40 -32.04
CA ILE A 303 -8.88 -28.14 -31.96
C ILE A 303 -9.13 -29.58 -31.48
N ARG A 304 -9.94 -29.78 -30.44
CA ARG A 304 -10.23 -31.11 -29.88
C ARG A 304 -11.02 -32.02 -30.82
N LEU A 305 -12.03 -31.48 -31.49
CA LEU A 305 -12.98 -32.23 -32.31
C LEU A 305 -12.50 -32.42 -33.76
N SER A 306 -11.58 -31.59 -34.25
CA SER A 306 -11.04 -31.78 -35.60
C SER A 306 -10.01 -32.92 -35.64
N TYR A 307 -10.16 -33.82 -36.63
CA TYR A 307 -9.17 -34.88 -36.92
C TYR A 307 -7.76 -34.30 -37.18
N VAL A 308 -7.72 -33.12 -37.81
CA VAL A 308 -6.50 -32.39 -38.16
C VAL A 308 -5.87 -31.66 -36.96
N GLY A 309 -6.66 -31.26 -35.95
CA GLY A 309 -6.16 -30.66 -34.71
C GLY A 309 -5.40 -31.64 -33.82
N LYS A 310 -5.62 -32.94 -33.99
CA LYS A 310 -4.89 -34.02 -33.30
C LYS A 310 -3.53 -34.36 -33.92
N GLN A 311 -3.25 -33.86 -35.13
CA GLN A 311 -1.97 -34.07 -35.81
C GLN A 311 -1.08 -32.83 -35.66
N ASP A 312 0.13 -33.03 -35.16
CA ASP A 312 1.12 -31.95 -35.03
C ASP A 312 1.59 -31.47 -36.39
N GLY A 313 1.85 -30.15 -36.51
CA GLY A 313 2.41 -29.54 -37.72
C GLY A 313 1.44 -29.33 -38.88
N THR A 314 0.15 -29.60 -38.72
CA THR A 314 -0.83 -29.35 -39.79
C THR A 314 -1.11 -27.85 -39.96
N LEU A 315 -1.37 -27.43 -41.20
CA LEU A 315 -1.68 -26.02 -41.53
C LEU A 315 -2.88 -25.49 -40.74
N LEU A 316 -3.91 -26.32 -40.55
CA LEU A 316 -5.10 -25.93 -39.80
C LEU A 316 -4.81 -25.75 -38.30
N LYS A 317 -4.05 -26.67 -37.69
CA LYS A 317 -3.65 -26.54 -36.28
C LYS A 317 -2.83 -25.27 -36.06
N ASN A 318 -1.84 -25.02 -36.93
CA ASN A 318 -1.02 -23.80 -36.87
C ASN A 318 -1.86 -22.52 -37.01
N ALA A 319 -2.87 -22.52 -37.91
CA ALA A 319 -3.77 -21.39 -38.08
C ALA A 319 -4.67 -21.16 -36.86
N LEU A 320 -5.17 -22.22 -36.23
CA LEU A 320 -5.98 -22.15 -35.00
C LEU A 320 -5.14 -21.69 -33.81
N GLU A 321 -3.94 -22.25 -33.61
CA GLU A 321 -3.01 -21.80 -32.56
C GLU A 321 -2.65 -20.32 -32.73
N ARG A 322 -2.42 -19.88 -33.98
CA ARG A 322 -2.20 -18.46 -34.27
C ARG A 322 -3.41 -17.60 -33.89
N THR A 323 -4.62 -18.06 -34.22
CA THR A 323 -5.87 -17.37 -33.85
C THR A 323 -6.03 -17.27 -32.33
N ILE A 324 -5.65 -18.32 -31.60
CA ILE A 324 -5.66 -18.33 -30.12
C ILE A 324 -4.67 -17.30 -29.57
N LYS A 325 -3.43 -17.29 -30.09
CA LYS A 325 -2.41 -16.32 -29.69
C LYS A 325 -2.84 -14.88 -29.97
N ASP A 326 -3.43 -14.64 -31.15
CA ASP A 326 -3.91 -13.32 -31.58
C ASP A 326 -5.11 -12.87 -30.73
N THR A 327 -6.01 -13.79 -30.36
CA THR A 327 -7.14 -13.49 -29.46
C THR A 327 -6.65 -13.08 -28.07
N ALA A 328 -5.72 -13.85 -27.49
CA ALA A 328 -5.12 -13.50 -26.20
C ALA A 328 -4.40 -12.15 -26.25
N LYS A 329 -3.61 -11.93 -27.31
CA LYS A 329 -2.91 -10.66 -27.54
C LYS A 329 -3.86 -9.48 -27.65
N ARG A 330 -4.96 -9.64 -28.40
CA ARG A 330 -6.00 -8.61 -28.53
C ARG A 330 -6.58 -8.25 -27.16
N ILE A 331 -6.98 -9.23 -26.37
CA ILE A 331 -7.54 -9.00 -25.02
C ILE A 331 -6.51 -8.29 -24.13
N LEU A 332 -5.25 -8.74 -24.14
CA LEU A 332 -4.15 -8.11 -23.43
C LEU A 332 -3.87 -6.66 -23.87
N GLN A 333 -4.30 -6.28 -25.07
CA GLN A 333 -4.14 -4.93 -25.63
C GLN A 333 -5.34 -4.03 -25.39
N THR A 334 -6.55 -4.58 -25.49
CA THR A 334 -7.80 -3.81 -25.44
C THR A 334 -8.31 -3.67 -24.01
N ASP A 335 -8.21 -4.74 -23.21
CA ASP A 335 -8.87 -4.83 -21.91
C ASP A 335 -7.88 -4.57 -20.77
N TYR A 336 -6.58 -4.72 -21.05
CA TYR A 336 -5.51 -4.55 -20.08
C TYR A 336 -4.41 -3.65 -20.66
N ALA A 337 -3.89 -2.72 -19.87
CA ALA A 337 -2.70 -1.94 -20.25
C ALA A 337 -1.46 -2.64 -19.68
N VAL A 338 -0.88 -3.59 -20.42
CA VAL A 338 0.15 -4.52 -19.93
C VAL A 338 1.50 -4.31 -20.62
N ARG A 339 2.58 -4.41 -19.85
CA ARG A 339 3.96 -4.34 -20.38
C ARG A 339 4.25 -5.47 -21.35
N GLY A 340 4.83 -5.14 -22.51
CA GLY A 340 5.19 -6.11 -23.55
C GLY A 340 4.09 -6.37 -24.58
N TYR A 341 2.90 -5.79 -24.40
CA TYR A 341 1.79 -5.90 -25.34
C TYR A 341 1.30 -4.55 -25.84
N GLU A 342 2.04 -3.46 -25.64
CA GLU A 342 1.57 -2.12 -25.99
C GLU A 342 1.20 -1.99 -27.48
N PRO A 343 0.15 -1.21 -27.81
CA PRO A 343 -0.18 -0.93 -29.20
C PRO A 343 1.02 -0.29 -29.91
N PRO A 344 1.26 -0.59 -31.21
CA PRO A 344 2.26 0.12 -31.99
C PRO A 344 1.99 1.63 -31.89
N LYS A 345 3.02 2.42 -31.52
CA LYS A 345 2.91 3.88 -31.56
C LYS A 345 2.56 4.27 -32.99
N GLN A 346 1.39 4.85 -33.21
CA GLN A 346 1.05 5.42 -34.51
C GLN A 346 2.08 6.51 -34.82
N GLU A 347 2.96 6.27 -35.79
CA GLU A 347 3.78 7.33 -36.37
C GLU A 347 2.81 8.39 -36.89
N LYS A 348 2.87 9.60 -36.31
CA LYS A 348 2.20 10.76 -36.88
C LYS A 348 2.76 10.92 -38.29
N LYS A 349 1.99 10.52 -39.31
CA LYS A 349 2.28 10.82 -40.71
C LYS A 349 2.53 12.32 -40.79
N LYS A 350 3.77 12.73 -41.04
CA LYS A 350 4.10 14.11 -41.41
C LYS A 350 3.22 14.45 -42.60
N SER A 351 2.27 15.35 -42.39
CA SER A 351 1.54 16.02 -43.45
C SER A 351 2.58 16.64 -44.37
N ARG A 352 2.71 16.09 -45.59
CA ARG A 352 3.42 16.77 -46.66
C ARG A 352 2.63 18.02 -46.98
N SER A 353 3.16 19.17 -46.57
CA SER A 353 2.75 20.49 -47.05
C SER A 353 2.98 20.50 -48.55
N ILE A 354 1.91 20.37 -49.33
CA ILE A 354 1.94 20.72 -50.75
C ILE A 354 1.96 22.24 -50.78
N THR A 355 3.09 22.80 -51.20
CA THR A 355 3.20 24.22 -51.52
C THR A 355 2.60 24.39 -52.91
N MET A 356 1.56 25.23 -53.03
CA MET A 356 1.19 25.86 -54.30
C MET A 356 1.69 27.30 -54.26
#